data_AF-A0A6A4WS23-F1
#
_entry.id   AF-A0A6A4WS23-F1
#
_cell.length_a   1.000
_cell.length_b   1.000
_cell.length_c   1.000
_cell.angle_alpha   90.00
_cell.angle_beta   90.00
_cell.angle_gamma   90.00
#
_symmetry.space_group_name_H-M   'P 1'
#
loop_
_entity.id
_entity.type
_entity.pdbx_description
1 polymer ?
#
loop_
_entity_poly.entity_id
_entity_poly.type
_entity_poly.pdbx_seq_one_letter_code
_entity_poly.pdbx_strand_id
1 'polypeptide(L)'
;MGRQCLLPLELADCLTDSPYFRQNLHAYEKELENTSASIKSLVKDIKEVLDAAKQLSRCQRAFANSLDKFQFDCIGGSQTDDEIVIAGSLKQFASLINLIEEERQRMLEHGHKQVIGALDTFRRTHIGAAKEGRKKFEKQTQKFCSSLERHLNLSTKKLENQAMKEVSLCSWTRFSDGTIPETIE
;
A
#
# COMPACT_ATOMS: atom_id res chain seq x y z
N MET A 1 -14.73 -2.05 20.11
CA MET A 1 -13.78 -3.19 20.02
C MET A 1 -12.42 -2.64 19.63
N GLY A 2 -11.40 -2.80 20.47
CA GLY A 2 -10.04 -2.33 20.16
C GLY A 2 -9.42 -3.18 19.05
N ARG A 3 -8.63 -2.57 18.16
CA ARG A 3 -7.86 -3.35 17.18
C ARG A 3 -6.92 -4.29 17.93
N GLN A 4 -7.00 -5.58 17.64
CA GLN A 4 -6.00 -6.54 18.10
C GLN A 4 -4.68 -6.22 17.39
N CYS A 5 -3.66 -5.87 18.16
CA CYS A 5 -2.32 -5.68 17.63
C CYS A 5 -1.70 -7.05 17.35
N LEU A 6 -1.03 -7.20 16.20
CA LEU A 6 -0.36 -8.45 15.87
C LEU A 6 0.89 -8.62 16.75
N LEU A 7 1.09 -9.82 17.31
CA LEU A 7 2.27 -10.15 18.12
C LEU A 7 3.46 -10.47 17.22
N PRO A 8 4.68 -9.97 17.50
CA PRO A 8 5.85 -10.15 16.65
C PRO A 8 6.01 -11.58 16.11
N LEU A 9 6.37 -11.69 14.83
CA LEU A 9 6.65 -12.99 14.24
C LEU A 9 7.96 -13.55 14.78
N GLU A 10 7.91 -14.77 15.32
CA GLU A 10 9.09 -15.54 15.66
C GLU A 10 9.71 -16.09 14.38
N LEU A 11 10.85 -15.51 13.97
CA LEU A 11 11.50 -15.89 12.72
C LEU A 11 12.04 -17.32 12.74
N ALA A 12 12.32 -17.90 13.92
CA ALA A 12 12.76 -19.29 14.04
C ALA A 12 11.68 -20.27 13.52
N ASP A 13 10.40 -19.95 13.69
CA ASP A 13 9.28 -20.81 13.29
C ASP A 13 9.18 -20.96 11.77
N CYS A 14 9.80 -20.07 11.00
CA CYS A 14 9.86 -20.17 9.54
C CYS A 14 10.57 -21.46 9.06
N LEU A 15 11.46 -22.03 9.88
CA LEU A 15 12.16 -23.28 9.56
C LEU A 15 11.21 -24.47 9.55
N THR A 16 10.21 -24.46 10.44
CA THR A 16 9.20 -25.52 10.53
C THR A 16 8.08 -25.38 9.51
N ASP A 17 7.93 -24.17 8.95
CA ASP A 17 6.91 -23.79 7.98
C ASP A 17 5.49 -24.28 8.36
N SER A 18 5.14 -24.18 9.63
CA SER A 18 3.87 -24.71 10.14
C SER A 18 2.65 -23.97 9.56
N PRO A 19 1.48 -24.64 9.43
CA PRO A 19 0.25 -23.97 9.02
C PRO A 19 -0.12 -22.78 9.90
N TYR A 20 0.18 -22.87 11.21
CA TYR A 20 -0.04 -21.79 12.17
C TYR A 20 0.85 -20.57 11.86
N PHE A 21 2.14 -20.78 11.62
CA PHE A 21 3.06 -19.72 11.22
C PHE A 21 2.61 -19.05 9.92
N ARG A 22 2.20 -19.84 8.92
CA ARG A 22 1.66 -19.33 7.64
C ARG A 22 0.41 -18.48 7.84
N GLN A 23 -0.51 -18.90 8.70
CA GLN A 23 -1.71 -18.13 9.01
C GLN A 23 -1.36 -16.78 9.65
N ASN A 24 -0.43 -16.76 10.60
CA ASN A 24 0.05 -15.52 11.23
C ASN A 24 0.72 -14.62 10.18
N LEU A 25 1.62 -15.15 9.35
CA LEU A 25 2.26 -14.41 8.27
C LEU A 25 1.24 -13.77 7.32
N HIS A 26 0.19 -14.48 6.94
CA HIS A 26 -0.88 -13.93 6.11
C HIS A 26 -1.66 -12.79 6.80
N ALA A 27 -1.85 -12.85 8.12
CA ALA A 27 -2.47 -11.75 8.86
C ALA A 27 -1.60 -10.47 8.77
N TYR A 28 -0.28 -10.60 8.89
CA TYR A 28 0.66 -9.50 8.69
C TYR A 28 0.64 -8.92 7.28
N GLU A 29 0.65 -9.78 6.27
CA GLU A 29 0.56 -9.37 4.87
C GLU A 29 -0.73 -8.59 4.60
N LYS A 30 -1.86 -9.06 5.15
CA LYS A 30 -3.16 -8.38 5.05
C LYS A 30 -3.14 -7.02 5.73
N GLU A 31 -2.57 -6.91 6.93
CA GLU A 31 -2.48 -5.64 7.63
C GLU A 31 -1.58 -4.63 6.90
N LEU A 32 -0.53 -5.11 6.23
CA LEU A 32 0.31 -4.29 5.37
C LEU A 32 -0.44 -3.78 4.13
N GLU A 33 -1.27 -4.61 3.50
CA GLU A 33 -2.17 -4.20 2.40
C GLU A 33 -3.18 -3.14 2.87
N ASN A 34 -3.82 -3.36 4.01
CA ASN A 34 -4.74 -2.41 4.63
C ASN A 34 -4.05 -1.06 4.90
N THR A 35 -2.87 -1.10 5.53
CA THR A 35 -2.07 0.09 5.84
C THR A 35 -1.70 0.84 4.56
N SER A 36 -1.29 0.12 3.52
CA SER A 36 -1.01 0.72 2.21
C SER A 36 -2.23 1.43 1.62
N ALA A 37 -3.42 0.83 1.72
CA ALA A 37 -4.65 1.43 1.23
C ALA A 37 -5.04 2.67 2.05
N SER A 38 -4.95 2.59 3.38
CA SER A 38 -5.21 3.72 4.28
C SER A 38 -4.28 4.90 4.01
N ILE A 39 -2.97 4.66 3.83
CA ILE A 39 -2.01 5.73 3.50
C ILE A 39 -2.35 6.35 2.14
N LYS A 40 -2.74 5.55 1.15
CA LYS A 40 -3.16 6.07 -0.16
C LYS A 40 -4.40 6.97 -0.05
N SER A 41 -5.38 6.59 0.77
CA SER A 41 -6.56 7.44 1.04
C SER A 41 -6.15 8.73 1.74
N LEU A 42 -5.34 8.64 2.80
CA LEU A 42 -4.88 9.80 3.54
C LEU A 42 -4.13 10.80 2.65
N VAL A 43 -3.24 10.30 1.77
CA VAL A 43 -2.55 11.15 0.79
C VAL A 43 -3.53 11.82 -0.17
N LYS A 44 -4.62 11.15 -0.56
CA LYS A 44 -5.67 11.73 -1.40
C LYS A 44 -6.40 12.85 -0.64
N ASP A 45 -6.82 12.59 0.59
CA ASP A 45 -7.57 13.55 1.41
C ASP A 45 -6.74 14.81 1.68
N ILE A 46 -5.43 14.66 1.98
CA ILE A 46 -4.53 15.80 2.16
C ILE A 46 -4.42 16.63 0.88
N LYS A 47 -4.35 15.99 -0.30
CA LYS A 47 -4.30 16.74 -1.58
C LYS A 47 -5.57 17.55 -1.82
N GLU A 48 -6.74 16.99 -1.51
CA GLU A 48 -8.02 17.69 -1.62
C GLU A 48 -8.07 18.91 -0.69
N VAL A 49 -7.59 18.78 0.55
CA VAL A 49 -7.48 19.90 1.50
C VAL A 49 -6.53 20.99 0.96
N LEU A 50 -5.37 20.61 0.41
CA LEU A 50 -4.42 21.56 -0.15
C LEU A 50 -5.02 22.32 -1.34
N ASP A 51 -5.77 21.64 -2.21
CA ASP A 51 -6.39 22.28 -3.36
C ASP A 51 -7.54 23.21 -2.96
N ALA A 52 -8.34 22.83 -1.95
CA ALA A 52 -9.31 23.74 -1.35
C ALA A 52 -8.65 24.99 -0.73
N ALA A 53 -7.53 24.82 -0.02
CA ALA A 53 -6.79 25.93 0.56
C ALA A 53 -6.22 26.88 -0.49
N LYS A 54 -5.73 26.36 -1.64
CA LYS A 54 -5.30 27.18 -2.78
C LYS A 54 -6.48 27.97 -3.36
N GLN A 55 -7.65 27.36 -3.48
CA GLN A 55 -8.83 28.04 -4.00
C GLN A 55 -9.30 29.15 -3.06
N LEU A 56 -9.31 28.90 -1.75
CA LEU A 56 -9.56 29.92 -0.74
C LEU A 56 -8.58 31.09 -0.88
N SER A 57 -7.29 30.80 -1.02
CA SER A 57 -6.24 31.82 -1.18
C SER A 57 -6.46 32.69 -2.42
N ARG A 58 -6.91 32.10 -3.53
CA ARG A 58 -7.28 32.84 -4.75
C ARG A 58 -8.45 33.79 -4.50
N CYS A 59 -9.50 33.32 -3.84
CA CYS A 59 -10.66 34.16 -3.51
C CYS A 59 -10.27 35.32 -2.59
N GLN A 60 -9.41 35.08 -1.59
CA GLN A 60 -8.94 36.11 -0.66
C GLN A 60 -8.08 37.16 -1.37
N ARG A 61 -7.18 36.74 -2.27
CA ARG A 61 -6.40 37.69 -3.10
C ARG A 61 -7.28 38.49 -4.05
N ALA A 62 -8.31 37.87 -4.64
CA ALA A 62 -9.27 38.59 -5.48
C ALA A 62 -10.04 39.64 -4.66
N PHE A 63 -10.47 39.30 -3.45
CA PHE A 63 -11.10 40.24 -2.53
C PHE A 63 -10.17 41.38 -2.13
N ALA A 64 -8.91 41.08 -1.78
CA ALA A 64 -7.88 42.07 -1.52
C ALA A 64 -7.69 43.03 -2.71
N ASN A 65 -7.69 42.52 -3.93
CA ASN A 65 -7.62 43.36 -5.12
C ASN A 65 -8.84 44.28 -5.29
N SER A 66 -10.04 43.81 -4.94
CA SER A 66 -11.24 44.67 -4.95
C SER A 66 -11.15 45.77 -3.91
N LEU A 67 -10.63 45.48 -2.72
CA LEU A 67 -10.39 46.46 -1.66
C LEU A 67 -9.33 47.50 -2.07
N ASP A 68 -8.23 47.05 -2.67
CA ASP A 68 -7.13 47.92 -3.10
C ASP A 68 -7.55 48.89 -4.21
N LYS A 69 -8.43 48.43 -5.10
CA LYS A 69 -8.98 49.21 -6.21
C LYS A 69 -10.20 50.05 -5.84
N PHE A 70 -10.75 49.88 -4.64
CA PHE A 70 -11.92 50.65 -4.22
C PHE A 70 -11.59 52.14 -4.18
N GLN A 71 -12.43 52.93 -4.84
CA GLN A 71 -12.37 54.38 -4.83
C GLN A 71 -13.81 54.91 -4.82
N PHE A 72 -14.03 56.02 -4.13
CA PHE A 72 -15.33 56.71 -4.16
C PHE A 72 -15.51 57.47 -5.47
N ASP A 73 -16.72 57.39 -6.04
CA ASP A 73 -17.10 58.23 -7.17
C ASP A 73 -17.34 59.66 -6.67
N CYS A 74 -16.43 60.57 -7.03
CA CYS A 74 -16.44 61.94 -6.51
C CYS A 74 -17.35 62.83 -7.36
N ILE A 75 -18.31 63.52 -6.73
CA ILE A 75 -19.11 64.57 -7.38
C ILE A 75 -18.39 65.91 -7.18
N GLY A 76 -17.98 66.57 -8.26
CA GLY A 76 -17.36 67.91 -8.20
C GLY A 76 -15.84 67.97 -8.30
N GLY A 77 -15.16 66.84 -8.55
CA GLY A 77 -13.74 66.81 -8.93
C GLY A 77 -12.72 66.74 -7.78
N SER A 78 -13.15 66.67 -6.52
CA SER A 78 -12.27 66.51 -5.35
C SER A 78 -12.82 65.47 -4.37
N GLN A 79 -11.92 64.71 -3.74
CA GLN A 79 -12.24 63.83 -2.62
C GLN A 79 -12.33 64.61 -1.30
N THR A 80 -13.23 64.19 -0.42
CA THR A 80 -13.27 64.61 0.99
C THR A 80 -12.19 63.88 1.81
N ASP A 81 -11.83 64.44 2.96
CA ASP A 81 -10.85 63.82 3.86
C ASP A 81 -11.30 62.41 4.32
N ASP A 82 -12.59 62.23 4.60
CA ASP A 82 -13.15 60.94 5.02
C ASP A 82 -13.04 59.88 3.90
N GLU A 83 -13.32 60.25 2.65
CA GLU A 83 -13.18 59.35 1.49
C GLU A 83 -11.74 58.89 1.31
N ILE A 84 -10.76 59.79 1.50
CA ILE A 84 -9.33 59.48 1.45
C ILE A 84 -8.96 58.51 2.58
N VAL A 85 -9.43 58.77 3.81
CA VAL A 85 -9.15 57.92 4.98
C VAL A 85 -9.75 56.53 4.81
N ILE A 86 -10.99 56.43 4.35
CA ILE A 86 -11.66 55.13 4.13
C ILE A 86 -10.96 54.34 3.03
N ALA A 87 -10.68 54.95 1.87
CA ALA A 87 -9.97 54.27 0.78
C ALA A 87 -8.56 53.81 1.22
N GLY A 88 -7.85 54.63 1.99
CA GLY A 88 -6.57 54.26 2.61
C GLY A 88 -6.67 53.07 3.56
N SER A 89 -7.73 53.03 4.38
CA SER A 89 -8.00 51.92 5.31
C SER A 89 -8.27 50.60 4.58
N LEU A 90 -9.03 50.64 3.49
CA LEU A 90 -9.30 49.46 2.66
C LEU A 90 -8.03 48.93 1.97
N LYS A 91 -7.15 49.82 1.50
CA LYS A 91 -5.83 49.44 0.96
C LYS A 91 -4.94 48.79 2.01
N GLN A 92 -4.92 49.29 3.24
CA GLN A 92 -4.19 48.64 4.34
C GLN A 92 -4.74 47.25 4.63
N PHE A 93 -6.07 47.10 4.65
CA PHE A 93 -6.67 45.79 4.85
C PHE A 93 -6.37 44.80 3.71
N ALA A 94 -6.37 45.27 2.46
CA ALA A 94 -5.92 44.48 1.31
C ALA A 94 -4.47 44.00 1.46
N SER A 95 -3.57 44.88 1.94
CA SER A 95 -2.17 44.53 2.20
C SER A 95 -2.03 43.45 3.27
N LEU A 96 -2.79 43.56 4.37
CA LEU A 96 -2.82 42.54 5.43
C LEU A 96 -3.31 41.18 4.92
N ILE A 97 -4.36 41.16 4.09
CA ILE A 97 -4.84 39.91 3.47
C ILE A 97 -3.74 39.29 2.63
N ASN A 98 -3.09 40.07 1.76
CA ASN A 98 -2.02 39.56 0.90
C ASN A 98 -0.85 38.96 1.70
N LEU A 99 -0.45 39.60 2.81
CA LEU A 99 0.59 39.09 3.69
C LEU A 99 0.20 37.73 4.31
N ILE A 100 -1.04 37.61 4.79
CA ILE A 100 -1.57 36.34 5.31
C ILE A 100 -1.56 35.26 4.22
N GLU A 101 -1.96 35.59 3.00
CA GLU A 101 -1.99 34.65 1.88
C GLU A 101 -0.58 34.21 1.43
N GLU A 102 0.44 35.04 1.60
CA GLU A 102 1.83 34.67 1.32
C GLU A 102 2.37 33.68 2.35
N GLU A 103 2.10 33.91 3.64
CA GLU A 103 2.46 32.97 4.70
C GLU A 103 1.69 31.64 4.56
N ARG A 104 0.41 31.69 4.23
CA ARG A 104 -0.37 30.48 3.95
C ARG A 104 0.22 29.70 2.78
N GLN A 105 0.58 30.37 1.68
CA GLN A 105 1.18 29.70 0.53
C GLN A 105 2.50 28.99 0.92
N ARG A 106 3.38 29.66 1.68
CA ARG A 106 4.61 29.06 2.20
C ARG A 106 4.34 27.84 3.08
N MET A 107 3.36 27.93 3.97
CA MET A 107 2.96 26.82 4.85
C MET A 107 2.44 25.62 4.04
N LEU A 108 1.60 25.85 3.02
CA LEU A 108 1.05 24.79 2.17
C LEU A 108 2.14 24.08 1.36
N GLU A 109 3.10 24.82 0.80
CA GLU A 109 4.24 24.26 0.07
C GLU A 109 5.13 23.38 0.96
N HIS A 110 5.38 23.84 2.19
CA HIS A 110 6.14 23.09 3.18
C HIS A 110 5.42 21.81 3.61
N GLY A 111 4.13 21.92 3.95
CA GLY A 111 3.29 20.79 4.34
C GLY A 111 3.16 19.72 3.25
N HIS A 112 3.07 20.14 1.98
CA HIS A 112 3.06 19.21 0.85
C HIS A 112 4.32 18.32 0.82
N LYS A 113 5.51 18.92 0.92
CA LYS A 113 6.76 18.15 0.85
C LYS A 113 6.93 17.21 2.05
N GLN A 114 6.65 17.69 3.26
CA GLN A 114 6.90 16.92 4.47
C GLN A 114 5.90 15.78 4.67
N VAL A 115 4.60 16.02 4.46
CA VAL A 115 3.57 15.05 4.80
C VAL A 115 3.28 14.12 3.63
N ILE A 116 2.94 14.68 2.46
CA ILE A 116 2.61 13.86 1.27
C ILE A 116 3.86 13.10 0.80
N GLY A 117 5.00 13.78 0.74
CA GLY A 117 6.26 13.17 0.31
C GLY A 117 6.68 12.00 1.20
N ALA A 118 6.68 12.19 2.53
CA ALA A 118 7.06 11.12 3.46
C ALA A 118 6.10 9.92 3.40
N LEU A 119 4.78 10.17 3.37
CA LEU A 119 3.78 9.10 3.30
C LEU A 119 3.82 8.33 1.98
N ASP A 120 3.99 9.02 0.84
CA ASP A 120 4.05 8.37 -0.47
C ASP A 120 5.34 7.55 -0.61
N THR A 121 6.48 8.09 -0.15
CA THR A 121 7.75 7.36 -0.08
C THR A 121 7.64 6.15 0.83
N PHE A 122 7.06 6.28 2.02
CA PHE A 122 6.88 5.15 2.94
C PHE A 122 6.03 4.03 2.31
N ARG A 123 4.91 4.40 1.71
CA ARG A 123 4.00 3.46 1.04
C ARG A 123 4.68 2.75 -0.14
N ARG A 124 5.44 3.47 -0.97
CA ARG A 124 6.05 2.90 -2.18
C ARG A 124 7.30 2.09 -1.88
N THR A 125 8.18 2.62 -1.03
CA THR A 125 9.49 2.04 -0.78
C THR A 125 9.40 0.94 0.27
N HIS A 126 8.89 1.24 1.47
CA HIS A 126 8.92 0.27 2.56
C HIS A 126 7.83 -0.79 2.40
N ILE A 127 6.57 -0.37 2.24
CA ILE A 127 5.47 -1.33 2.04
C ILE A 127 5.60 -2.03 0.68
N GLY A 128 5.95 -1.30 -0.38
CA GLY A 128 6.16 -1.89 -1.70
C GLY A 128 7.28 -2.93 -1.75
N ALA A 129 8.42 -2.69 -1.08
CA ALA A 129 9.50 -3.68 -1.01
C ALA A 129 9.06 -4.96 -0.31
N ALA A 130 8.29 -4.86 0.78
CA ALA A 130 7.75 -6.03 1.47
C ALA A 130 6.78 -6.84 0.57
N LYS A 131 5.92 -6.18 -0.23
CA LYS A 131 5.07 -6.85 -1.22
C LYS A 131 5.87 -7.59 -2.30
N GLU A 132 6.96 -6.99 -2.79
CA GLU A 132 7.85 -7.67 -3.74
C GLU A 132 8.60 -8.84 -3.09
N GLY A 133 8.97 -8.72 -1.81
CA GLY A 133 9.48 -9.83 -1.00
C GLY A 133 8.52 -11.00 -0.94
N ARG A 134 7.23 -10.75 -0.65
CA ARG A 134 6.17 -11.76 -0.65
C ARG A 134 6.08 -12.49 -1.99
N LYS A 135 6.01 -11.74 -3.10
CA LYS A 135 5.95 -12.34 -4.45
C LYS A 135 7.14 -13.24 -4.75
N LYS A 136 8.35 -12.85 -4.33
CA LYS A 136 9.55 -13.69 -4.49
C LYS A 136 9.45 -14.96 -3.65
N PHE A 137 8.97 -14.86 -2.42
CA PHE A 137 8.77 -15.99 -1.52
C PHE A 137 7.72 -16.98 -2.05
N GLU A 138 6.58 -16.50 -2.55
CA GLU A 138 5.54 -17.33 -3.19
C GLU A 138 6.11 -18.11 -4.38
N LYS A 139 6.91 -17.45 -5.25
CA LYS A 139 7.57 -18.12 -6.37
C LYS A 139 8.52 -19.22 -5.93
N GLN A 140 9.28 -19.02 -4.85
CA GLN A 140 10.18 -20.06 -4.32
C GLN A 140 9.40 -21.19 -3.65
N THR A 141 8.33 -20.86 -2.92
CA THR A 141 7.42 -21.86 -2.32
C THR A 141 6.84 -22.77 -3.40
N GLN A 142 6.35 -22.20 -4.52
CA GLN A 142 5.81 -22.97 -5.63
C GLN A 142 6.86 -23.93 -6.23
N LYS A 143 8.08 -23.44 -6.48
CA LYS A 143 9.18 -24.28 -7.00
C LYS A 143 9.54 -25.42 -6.04
N PHE A 144 9.60 -25.13 -4.74
CA PHE A 144 9.89 -26.10 -3.71
C PHE A 144 8.83 -27.21 -3.65
N CYS A 145 7.55 -26.84 -3.59
CA CYS A 145 6.44 -27.80 -3.58
C CYS A 145 6.42 -28.67 -4.84
N SER A 146 6.61 -28.08 -6.03
CA SER A 146 6.70 -28.85 -7.28
C SER A 146 7.89 -29.82 -7.31
N SER A 147 9.02 -29.44 -6.70
CA SER A 147 10.18 -30.33 -6.58
C SER A 147 9.92 -31.50 -5.63
N LEU A 148 9.25 -31.25 -4.50
CA LEU A 148 8.85 -32.29 -3.56
C LEU A 148 7.89 -33.30 -4.20
N GLU A 149 6.87 -32.82 -4.90
CA GLU A 149 5.92 -33.65 -5.62
C GLU A 149 6.62 -34.57 -6.65
N ARG A 150 7.58 -34.02 -7.40
CA ARG A 150 8.39 -34.81 -8.33
C ARG A 150 9.21 -35.89 -7.61
N HIS A 151 9.81 -35.58 -6.47
CA HIS A 151 10.61 -36.54 -5.71
C HIS A 151 9.73 -37.66 -5.14
N LEU A 152 8.57 -37.32 -4.56
CA LEU A 152 7.61 -38.32 -4.08
C LEU A 152 7.19 -39.27 -5.21
N ASN A 153 6.88 -38.73 -6.39
CA ASN A 153 6.53 -39.52 -7.56
C ASN A 153 7.66 -40.45 -8.04
N LEU A 154 8.93 -40.08 -7.85
CA LEU A 154 10.08 -40.96 -8.15
C LEU A 154 10.19 -42.11 -7.13
N SER A 155 9.94 -41.83 -5.85
CA SER A 155 9.95 -42.82 -4.78
C SER A 155 8.86 -43.87 -5.00
N THR A 156 7.64 -43.44 -5.32
CA THR A 156 6.51 -44.34 -5.59
C THR A 156 6.77 -45.21 -6.81
N LYS A 157 7.26 -44.63 -7.91
CA LYS A 157 7.62 -45.41 -9.13
C LYS A 157 8.74 -46.41 -8.89
N LYS A 158 9.68 -46.12 -7.99
CA LYS A 158 10.76 -47.05 -7.63
C LYS A 158 10.23 -48.24 -6.83
N LEU A 159 9.33 -48.00 -5.87
CA LEU A 159 8.65 -49.04 -5.11
C LEU A 159 7.74 -49.90 -6.01
N GLU A 160 6.97 -49.27 -6.90
CA GLU A 160 6.14 -49.99 -7.89
C GLU A 160 6.98 -50.84 -8.84
N ASN A 161 8.12 -50.34 -9.32
CA ASN A 161 9.01 -51.11 -10.19
C ASN A 161 9.71 -52.27 -9.44
N GLN A 162 10.00 -52.12 -8.15
CA GLN A 162 10.50 -53.23 -7.32
C GLN A 162 9.40 -54.27 -7.08
N ALA A 163 8.20 -53.84 -6.71
CA ALA A 163 7.04 -54.73 -6.54
C ALA A 163 6.71 -55.48 -7.83
N MET A 164 6.72 -54.81 -9.00
CA MET A 164 6.52 -55.49 -10.29
C MET A 164 7.60 -56.53 -10.59
N LYS A 165 8.86 -56.25 -10.26
CA LYS A 165 9.96 -57.23 -10.43
C LYS A 165 9.81 -58.42 -9.49
N GLU A 166 9.43 -58.20 -8.23
CA GLU A 166 9.17 -59.28 -7.27
C GLU A 166 7.96 -60.13 -7.68
N VAL A 167 6.87 -59.52 -8.15
CA VAL A 167 5.70 -60.22 -8.69
C VAL A 167 6.09 -61.06 -9.91
N SER A 168 6.90 -60.52 -10.83
CA SER A 168 7.41 -61.30 -11.97
C SER A 168 8.34 -62.44 -11.54
N LEU A 169 9.24 -62.22 -10.57
CA LEU A 169 10.12 -63.27 -10.03
C LEU A 169 9.33 -64.39 -9.36
N CYS A 170 8.35 -64.05 -8.51
CA CYS A 170 7.45 -65.00 -7.86
C CYS A 170 6.58 -65.79 -8.86
N SER A 171 6.17 -65.15 -9.97
CA SER A 171 5.46 -65.83 -11.06
C SER A 171 6.36 -66.80 -11.82
N TRP A 172 7.64 -66.44 -12.04
CA TRP A 172 8.61 -67.30 -12.72
C TRP A 172 9.02 -68.50 -11.87
N THR A 173 9.22 -68.32 -10.56
CA THR A 173 9.49 -69.45 -9.65
C THR A 173 8.30 -70.40 -9.60
N ARG A 174 7.07 -69.88 -9.46
CA ARG A 174 5.83 -70.69 -9.46
C ARG A 174 5.57 -71.46 -10.78
N PHE A 175 6.08 -70.93 -11.89
CA PHE A 175 6.05 -71.64 -13.18
C PHE A 175 7.11 -72.74 -13.25
N SER A 176 8.27 -72.55 -12.61
CA SER A 176 9.42 -73.46 -12.66
C SER A 176 9.29 -74.64 -11.69
N ASP A 177 8.58 -74.47 -10.57
CA ASP A 177 8.31 -75.50 -9.55
C ASP A 177 7.01 -76.29 -9.83
N GLY A 178 6.32 -76.01 -10.93
CA GLY A 178 5.20 -76.81 -11.44
C GLY A 178 3.87 -76.62 -10.68
N THR A 179 3.75 -75.61 -9.83
CA THR A 179 2.48 -75.29 -9.16
C THR A 179 1.61 -74.37 -10.03
N ILE A 180 0.80 -74.97 -10.91
CA ILE A 180 -0.21 -74.25 -11.72
C ILE A 180 -1.32 -73.75 -10.79
N PRO A 181 -1.69 -72.45 -10.79
CA PRO A 181 -2.88 -72.01 -10.09
C PRO A 181 -4.11 -72.54 -10.84
N GLU A 182 -4.98 -73.28 -10.14
CA GLU A 182 -6.32 -73.60 -10.62
C GLU A 182 -7.02 -72.31 -11.03
N THR A 183 -7.34 -72.22 -12.33
CA THR A 183 -8.26 -71.22 -12.88
C THR A 183 -9.63 -71.41 -12.22
N ILE A 184 -10.08 -70.40 -11.48
CA ILE A 184 -11.46 -70.31 -11.01
C ILE A 184 -12.28 -69.65 -12.14
N GLU A 185 -13.32 -70.35 -12.59
CA GLU A 185 -14.40 -69.86 -13.48
C GLU A 185 -15.13 -68.63 -12.94
#